data_AF-A0A0L0C848-F1
#
_entry.id   AF-A0A0L0C848-F1
#
_cell.length_a   1.000
_cell.length_b   1.000
_cell.length_c   1.000
_cell.angle_alpha   90.00
_cell.angle_beta   90.00
_cell.angle_gamma   90.00
#
_symmetry.space_group_name_H-M   'P 1'
#
loop_
_entity.id
_entity.type
_entity.pdbx_description
1 polymer ?
#
loop_
_entity_poly.entity_id
_entity_poly.type
_entity_poly.pdbx_seq_one_letter_code
_entity_poly.pdbx_strand_id
1 'polypeptide(L)'
;MDDLYKEKPKRQKTHKKNTNVKDTENFIPYQSADKHTEDGLAINSFERQAMKAEFSVIDRETNEVRHKPGLQKWDRIKKKMVSVQDPRAGKIRTESGAWIPASFKTGRYSTWKEKTKIEEQVAKEAGSDDDSFKPLSHEKRYPVSRHARHNAKVEEKKRAGTGMGKELRTPEQIVKSRMRLEFIKRRNAENTERKAENRKRSMRKNQRPRMLAKAKGKKK
;
A
#
# COMPACT_ATOMS: atom_id res chain seq x y z
N MET A 1 -38.07 51.54 -51.15
CA MET A 1 -36.96 51.88 -50.25
C MET A 1 -35.88 50.80 -50.39
N ASP A 2 -35.50 50.43 -51.62
CA ASP A 2 -34.91 49.09 -51.88
C ASP A 2 -33.64 49.11 -52.76
N ASP A 3 -33.07 50.27 -53.05
CA ASP A 3 -31.83 50.38 -53.84
C ASP A 3 -30.58 50.71 -53.01
N LEU A 4 -30.67 50.69 -51.68
CA LEU A 4 -29.55 51.02 -50.76
C LEU A 4 -28.68 49.82 -50.36
N TYR A 5 -29.00 48.60 -50.81
CA TYR A 5 -28.30 47.35 -50.45
C TYR A 5 -27.72 46.57 -51.66
N LYS A 6 -27.34 47.24 -52.75
CA LYS A 6 -26.53 46.59 -53.81
C LYS A 6 -25.06 46.63 -53.45
N GLU A 7 -24.55 45.52 -52.92
CA GLU A 7 -23.12 45.33 -52.69
C GLU A 7 -22.33 45.50 -54.00
N LYS A 8 -21.38 46.43 -54.03
CA LYS A 8 -20.49 46.65 -55.17
C LYS A 8 -19.57 45.43 -55.32
N PRO A 9 -19.36 44.88 -56.54
CA PRO A 9 -18.48 43.74 -56.73
C PRO A 9 -17.06 44.12 -56.32
N LYS A 10 -16.49 43.37 -55.36
CA LYS A 10 -15.12 43.54 -54.88
C LYS A 10 -14.16 43.30 -56.05
N ARG A 11 -13.44 44.35 -56.47
CA ARG A 11 -12.37 44.25 -57.46
C ARG A 11 -11.30 43.28 -56.95
N GLN A 12 -11.24 42.11 -57.58
CA GLN A 12 -10.15 41.14 -57.42
C GLN A 12 -8.85 41.83 -57.84
N LYS A 13 -7.96 42.12 -56.88
CA LYS A 13 -6.63 42.63 -57.18
C LYS A 13 -5.86 41.50 -57.85
N THR A 14 -5.64 41.59 -59.16
CA THR A 14 -4.74 40.70 -59.88
C THR A 14 -3.33 40.97 -59.35
N HIS A 15 -2.84 40.12 -58.44
CA HIS A 15 -1.44 40.14 -58.05
C HIS A 15 -0.59 39.86 -59.29
N LYS A 16 0.07 40.89 -59.81
CA LYS A 16 1.11 40.73 -60.82
C LYS A 16 2.14 39.78 -60.22
N LYS A 17 2.28 38.59 -60.82
CA LYS A 17 3.32 37.65 -60.43
C LYS A 17 4.64 38.35 -60.71
N ASN A 18 5.44 38.56 -59.66
CA ASN A 18 6.83 38.97 -59.82
C ASN A 18 7.49 37.87 -60.66
N THR A 19 7.73 38.16 -61.94
CA THR A 19 8.59 37.32 -62.76
C THR A 19 9.96 37.38 -62.12
N ASN A 20 10.42 36.23 -61.63
CA ASN A 20 11.68 36.08 -60.93
C ASN A 20 12.78 36.66 -61.82
N VAL A 21 13.31 37.84 -61.47
CA VAL A 21 14.41 38.50 -62.18
C VAL A 21 15.71 37.79 -61.78
N LYS A 22 15.78 36.50 -62.09
CA LYS A 22 16.98 35.69 -61.91
C LYS A 22 17.43 35.30 -63.30
N ASP A 23 18.67 35.65 -63.59
CA ASP A 23 19.34 35.32 -64.84
C ASP A 23 19.42 33.80 -65.00
N THR A 24 18.87 33.25 -66.08
CA THR A 24 18.85 31.81 -66.29
C THR A 24 20.22 31.22 -66.54
N GLU A 25 21.18 32.02 -67.01
CA GLU A 25 22.50 31.54 -67.43
C GLU A 25 23.54 31.67 -66.32
N ASN A 26 23.43 32.69 -65.47
CA ASN A 26 24.45 33.01 -64.47
C ASN A 26 23.97 32.94 -63.02
N PHE A 27 22.70 32.61 -62.77
CA PHE A 27 22.21 32.51 -61.40
C PHE A 27 22.67 31.21 -60.73
N ILE A 28 23.58 31.34 -59.77
CA ILE A 28 24.00 30.26 -58.88
C ILE A 28 23.22 30.38 -57.57
N PRO A 29 22.34 29.41 -57.22
CA PRO A 29 21.62 29.44 -55.96
C PRO A 29 22.58 29.21 -54.78
N TYR A 30 22.32 29.89 -53.67
CA TYR A 30 23.10 29.76 -52.43
C TYR A 30 23.00 28.36 -51.79
N GLN A 31 21.94 27.62 -52.10
CA GLN A 31 21.67 26.29 -51.57
C GLN A 31 21.26 25.34 -52.69
N SER A 32 21.50 24.04 -52.49
CA SER A 32 21.03 23.00 -53.40
C SER A 32 19.50 23.02 -53.48
N ALA A 33 18.96 22.63 -54.63
CA ALA A 33 17.51 22.57 -54.85
C ALA A 33 16.81 21.61 -53.87
N ASP A 34 17.54 20.60 -53.38
CA ASP A 34 17.02 19.56 -52.49
C ASP A 34 17.72 19.52 -51.12
N LYS A 35 18.18 20.68 -50.63
CA LYS A 35 18.89 20.80 -49.35
C LYS A 35 18.20 20.08 -48.18
N HIS A 36 16.87 20.11 -48.13
CA HIS A 36 16.11 19.55 -47.02
C HIS A 36 16.18 18.03 -46.96
N THR A 37 16.18 17.34 -48.11
CA THR A 37 16.33 15.88 -48.12
C THR A 37 17.77 15.49 -47.79
N GLU A 38 18.75 16.22 -48.33
CA GLU A 38 20.18 16.01 -48.07
C GLU A 38 20.50 16.18 -46.58
N ASP A 39 20.00 17.24 -45.94
CA ASP A 39 20.15 17.48 -44.49
C ASP A 39 19.46 16.38 -43.65
N GLY A 40 18.35 15.83 -44.13
CA GLY A 40 17.62 14.73 -43.49
C GLY A 40 18.35 13.39 -43.54
N LEU A 41 19.02 13.11 -44.66
CA LEU A 41 19.80 11.89 -44.89
C LEU A 41 21.26 11.99 -44.38
N ALA A 42 21.76 13.20 -44.12
CA ALA A 42 23.11 13.43 -43.66
C ALA A 42 23.36 12.77 -42.29
N ILE A 43 24.29 11.81 -42.25
CA ILE A 43 24.74 11.13 -41.03
C ILE A 43 25.55 12.09 -40.14
N ASN A 44 26.33 12.98 -40.77
CA ASN A 44 27.25 13.91 -40.10
C ASN A 44 26.88 15.38 -40.40
N SER A 45 25.68 15.82 -40.04
CA SER A 45 25.32 17.24 -40.14
C SER A 45 25.79 18.03 -38.92
N PHE A 46 26.31 19.24 -39.15
CA PHE A 46 26.74 20.14 -38.10
C PHE A 46 25.62 20.45 -37.11
N GLU A 47 24.38 20.65 -37.59
CA GLU A 47 23.21 20.90 -36.74
C GLU A 47 22.96 19.74 -35.76
N ARG A 48 23.04 18.48 -36.22
CA ARG A 48 22.88 17.31 -35.34
C ARG A 48 24.02 17.17 -34.35
N GLN A 49 25.25 17.45 -34.78
CA GLN A 49 26.42 17.42 -33.89
C GLN A 49 26.35 18.53 -32.85
N ALA A 50 25.89 19.73 -33.22
CA ALA A 50 25.67 20.85 -32.32
C ALA A 50 24.60 20.52 -31.28
N MET A 51 23.42 20.04 -31.69
CA MET A 51 22.37 19.62 -30.75
C MET A 51 22.79 18.48 -29.83
N LYS A 52 23.69 17.60 -30.29
CA LYS A 52 24.26 16.52 -29.47
C LYS A 52 25.33 17.02 -28.50
N ALA A 53 26.08 18.06 -28.89
CA ALA A 53 27.11 18.70 -28.08
C ALA A 53 26.54 19.74 -27.10
N GLU A 54 25.29 20.15 -27.30
CA GLU A 54 24.57 21.01 -26.36
C GLU A 54 24.46 20.32 -24.99
N PHE A 55 25.14 20.91 -24.02
CA PHE A 55 25.09 20.48 -22.63
C PHE A 55 23.86 21.11 -21.96
N SER A 56 22.75 20.38 -21.91
CA SER A 56 21.57 20.80 -21.15
C SER A 56 21.82 20.56 -19.65
N VAL A 57 22.06 21.64 -18.91
CA VAL A 57 22.22 21.61 -17.44
C VAL A 57 20.94 21.11 -16.73
N ILE A 58 19.81 21.10 -17.44
CA ILE A 58 18.47 20.86 -16.90
C ILE A 58 18.08 19.37 -16.95
N ASP A 59 18.71 18.55 -17.81
CA ASP A 59 18.14 17.26 -18.23
C ASP A 59 18.93 16.01 -17.76
N ARG A 60 19.92 16.18 -16.87
CA ARG A 60 20.69 15.04 -16.34
C ARG A 60 20.07 14.33 -15.12
N GLU A 61 18.79 14.57 -14.81
CA GLU A 61 18.09 13.85 -13.74
C GLU A 61 16.56 13.83 -13.91
N THR A 62 16.07 13.37 -15.06
CA THR A 62 14.64 13.44 -15.45
C THR A 62 13.67 12.56 -14.64
N ASN A 63 14.13 11.86 -13.59
CA ASN A 63 13.23 11.11 -12.69
C ASN A 63 13.25 11.59 -11.23
N GLU A 64 14.16 12.51 -10.88
CA GLU A 64 14.16 13.11 -9.55
C GLU A 64 13.80 14.58 -9.70
N VAL A 65 12.49 14.83 -9.79
CA VAL A 65 11.94 16.12 -9.39
C VAL A 65 12.36 16.33 -7.94
N ARG A 66 13.55 16.90 -7.74
CA ARG A 66 14.00 17.38 -6.44
C ARG A 66 12.96 18.40 -6.02
N HIS A 67 12.09 18.04 -5.09
CA HIS A 67 11.14 18.97 -4.52
C HIS A 67 11.93 20.16 -3.99
N LYS A 68 11.81 21.32 -4.65
CA LYS A 68 12.54 22.51 -4.21
C LYS A 68 11.99 22.89 -2.83
N PRO A 69 12.84 22.95 -1.78
CA PRO A 69 12.38 23.38 -0.47
C PRO A 69 11.81 24.79 -0.59
N GLY A 70 10.63 25.01 -0.03
CA GLY A 70 9.96 26.31 -0.09
C GLY A 70 8.83 26.44 -1.13
N LEU A 71 8.46 25.37 -1.86
CA LEU A 71 7.21 25.40 -2.63
C LEU A 71 6.02 25.56 -1.68
N GLN A 72 5.41 26.74 -1.73
CA GLN A 72 4.16 27.03 -1.06
C GLN A 72 3.01 26.92 -2.07
N LYS A 73 1.94 26.26 -1.64
CA LYS A 73 0.70 26.14 -2.41
C LYS A 73 -0.39 26.91 -1.67
N TRP A 74 -1.22 27.61 -2.44
CA TRP A 74 -2.42 28.24 -1.90
C TRP A 74 -3.42 27.17 -1.44
N ASP A 75 -3.70 27.13 -0.15
CA ASP A 75 -4.78 26.30 0.41
C ASP A 75 -6.12 27.01 0.17
N ARG A 76 -6.97 26.45 -0.69
CA ARG A 76 -8.27 27.04 -1.06
C ARG A 76 -9.23 27.14 0.14
N ILE A 77 -9.07 26.29 1.16
CA ILE A 77 -9.91 26.25 2.35
C ILE A 77 -9.40 27.27 3.37
N LYS A 78 -8.10 27.22 3.68
CA LYS A 78 -7.49 28.11 4.69
C LYS A 78 -7.12 29.48 4.15
N LYS A 79 -7.28 29.72 2.84
CA LYS A 79 -6.98 30.96 2.11
C LYS A 79 -5.62 31.57 2.49
N LYS A 80 -4.61 30.70 2.59
CA LYS A 80 -3.23 31.08 2.90
C LYS A 80 -2.24 30.17 2.19
N MET A 81 -1.02 30.66 2.01
CA MET A 81 0.08 29.85 1.51
C MET A 81 0.46 28.79 2.56
N VAL A 82 0.48 27.52 2.15
CA VAL A 82 0.89 26.39 2.99
C VAL A 82 2.07 25.70 2.31
N SER A 83 3.10 25.35 3.08
CA SER A 83 4.24 24.59 2.57
C SER A 83 3.79 23.20 2.09
N VAL A 84 4.14 22.85 0.86
CA VAL A 84 3.89 21.51 0.33
C VAL A 84 4.88 20.57 0.99
N GLN A 85 4.40 19.76 1.92
CA GLN A 85 5.21 18.72 2.54
C GLN A 85 5.55 17.66 1.50
N ASP A 86 6.82 17.31 1.37
CA ASP A 86 7.27 16.27 0.46
C ASP A 86 6.78 14.90 0.97
N PRO A 87 6.00 14.13 0.19
CA PRO A 87 5.58 12.77 0.58
C PRO A 87 6.76 11.78 0.76
N ARG A 88 7.95 12.17 0.29
CA ARG A 88 9.22 11.43 0.41
C ARG A 88 10.09 11.94 1.56
N ALA A 89 9.67 12.98 2.29
CA ALA A 89 10.38 13.48 3.45
C ALA A 89 10.62 12.35 4.46
N GLY A 90 11.88 12.17 4.85
CA GLY A 90 12.28 11.12 5.79
C GLY A 90 12.20 9.71 5.20
N LYS A 91 12.34 9.51 3.88
CA LYS A 91 12.54 8.21 3.22
C LYS A 91 13.83 8.22 2.41
N ILE A 92 14.56 7.11 2.44
CA ILE A 92 15.78 6.84 1.68
C ILE A 92 15.46 5.76 0.65
N ARG A 93 15.97 5.92 -0.57
CA ARG A 93 15.89 4.90 -1.61
C ARG A 93 17.01 3.88 -1.40
N THR A 94 16.66 2.60 -1.32
CA THR A 94 17.63 1.50 -1.24
C THR A 94 18.21 1.15 -2.61
N GLU A 95 19.31 0.41 -2.63
CA GLU A 95 19.93 -0.13 -3.85
C GLU A 95 18.95 -0.94 -4.72
N SER A 96 17.97 -1.60 -4.08
CA SER A 96 16.86 -2.29 -4.74
C SER A 96 15.77 -1.37 -5.33
N GLY A 97 15.93 -0.04 -5.19
CA GLY A 97 14.99 0.97 -5.68
C GLY A 97 13.78 1.24 -4.79
N ALA A 98 13.63 0.52 -3.66
CA ALA A 98 12.51 0.72 -2.74
C ALA A 98 12.72 1.93 -1.83
N TRP A 99 11.65 2.68 -1.53
CA TRP A 99 11.68 3.78 -0.57
C TRP A 99 11.42 3.25 0.84
N ILE A 100 12.42 3.31 1.71
CA ILE A 100 12.33 2.92 3.12
C ILE A 100 12.39 4.19 3.97
N PRO A 101 11.61 4.34 5.04
CA PRO A 101 11.80 5.46 5.96
C PRO A 101 13.26 5.56 6.42
N ALA A 102 13.81 6.78 6.41
CA ALA A 102 15.15 7.14 6.81
C ALA A 102 15.45 6.83 8.29
N SER A 103 14.48 6.30 9.04
CA SER A 103 14.67 5.74 10.37
C SER A 103 15.55 4.49 10.30
N PHE A 104 16.85 4.68 10.11
CA PHE A 104 17.87 3.64 10.20
C PHE A 104 18.00 3.04 11.62
N LYS A 105 17.29 3.61 12.61
CA LYS A 105 17.05 2.98 13.91
C LYS A 105 15.57 2.71 14.06
N THR A 106 15.13 1.52 13.68
CA THR A 106 13.73 1.06 13.79
C THR A 106 13.20 0.99 15.23
N GLY A 107 13.91 1.53 16.23
CA GLY A 107 13.58 1.36 17.64
C GLY A 107 13.32 -0.11 17.98
N ARG A 108 13.80 -1.05 17.16
CA ARG A 108 13.36 -2.45 17.27
C ARG A 108 14.00 -3.09 18.49
N TYR A 109 15.23 -2.70 18.78
CA TYR A 109 15.91 -3.02 20.03
C TYR A 109 15.27 -2.29 21.22
N SER A 110 14.95 -1.00 21.13
CA SER A 110 14.28 -0.29 22.25
C SER A 110 12.90 -0.87 22.54
N THR A 111 12.07 -1.08 21.51
CA THR A 111 10.76 -1.73 21.65
C THR A 111 10.87 -3.19 22.06
N TRP A 112 11.93 -3.92 21.70
CA TRP A 112 12.21 -5.25 22.24
C TRP A 112 12.57 -5.15 23.72
N LYS A 113 13.52 -4.29 24.09
CA LYS A 113 13.96 -4.03 25.47
C LYS A 113 12.80 -3.64 26.39
N GLU A 114 11.91 -2.76 25.92
CA GLU A 114 10.68 -2.36 26.63
C GLU A 114 9.67 -3.52 26.74
N LYS A 115 9.46 -4.29 25.67
CA LYS A 115 8.53 -5.44 25.67
C LYS A 115 9.01 -6.61 26.52
N THR A 116 10.31 -6.83 26.56
CA THR A 116 10.92 -7.90 27.34
C THR A 116 11.23 -7.47 28.77
N LYS A 117 11.17 -6.17 29.08
CA LYS A 117 11.50 -5.62 30.40
C LYS A 117 12.84 -6.13 30.94
N ILE A 118 13.80 -6.37 30.05
CA ILE A 118 15.11 -6.95 30.42
C ILE A 118 15.84 -6.10 31.45
N GLU A 119 15.69 -4.77 31.40
CA GLU A 119 16.30 -3.87 32.38
C GLU A 119 15.68 -4.03 33.78
N GLU A 120 14.37 -4.28 33.88
CA GLU A 120 13.71 -4.62 35.15
C GLU A 120 14.11 -6.02 35.64
N GLN A 121 14.35 -6.95 34.71
CA GLN A 121 14.77 -8.31 35.02
C GLN A 121 16.23 -8.35 35.52
N VAL A 122 17.13 -7.60 34.88
CA VAL A 122 18.55 -7.45 35.27
C VAL A 122 18.68 -6.61 36.54
N ALA A 123 17.90 -5.54 36.72
CA ALA A 123 17.89 -4.77 37.96
C ALA A 123 17.36 -5.58 39.16
N LYS A 124 16.46 -6.54 38.91
CA LYS A 124 15.94 -7.46 39.93
C LYS A 124 16.91 -8.60 40.25
N GLU A 125 17.70 -9.02 39.28
CA GLU A 125 18.78 -10.01 39.43
C GLU A 125 20.00 -9.41 40.14
N ALA A 126 20.34 -8.14 39.88
CA ALA A 126 21.41 -7.42 40.56
C ALA A 126 21.06 -6.98 42.01
N GLY A 127 19.79 -7.09 42.42
CA GLY A 127 19.30 -6.65 43.73
C GLY A 127 18.63 -7.75 44.57
N SER A 128 18.75 -9.02 44.21
CA SER A 128 18.07 -10.11 44.93
C SER A 128 18.97 -11.35 45.02
N ASP A 129 19.84 -11.34 46.02
CA ASP A 129 20.47 -12.54 46.59
C ASP A 129 19.41 -13.31 47.40
N ASP A 130 18.40 -13.88 46.72
CA ASP A 130 17.44 -14.80 47.33
C ASP A 130 17.16 -15.95 46.37
N ASP A 131 17.56 -17.14 46.82
CA ASP A 131 17.58 -18.44 46.14
C ASP A 131 16.16 -19.03 45.91
N SER A 132 15.21 -18.20 45.49
CA SER A 132 13.81 -18.59 45.27
C SER A 132 13.32 -18.26 43.86
N PHE A 133 13.96 -18.87 42.86
CA PHE A 133 13.47 -18.88 41.49
C PHE A 133 12.20 -19.74 41.36
N LYS A 134 11.05 -19.19 41.76
CA LYS A 134 9.73 -19.81 41.50
C LYS A 134 9.33 -19.51 40.05
N PRO A 135 9.14 -20.50 39.18
CA PRO A 135 8.70 -20.25 37.81
C PRO A 135 7.36 -19.52 37.81
N LEU A 136 7.27 -18.41 37.08
CA LEU A 136 6.04 -17.62 36.92
C LEU A 136 4.84 -18.54 36.62
N SER A 137 3.77 -18.39 37.42
CA SER A 137 2.52 -19.12 37.23
C SER A 137 1.96 -18.87 35.83
N HIS A 138 1.23 -19.84 35.28
CA HIS A 138 0.72 -19.80 33.90
C HIS A 138 -0.07 -18.52 33.57
N GLU A 139 -0.74 -17.93 34.56
CA GLU A 139 -1.50 -16.67 34.45
C GLU A 139 -0.62 -15.43 34.27
N LYS A 140 0.63 -15.47 34.73
CA LYS A 140 1.59 -14.35 34.61
C LYS A 140 2.50 -14.47 33.39
N ARG A 141 2.35 -15.54 32.60
CA ARG A 141 3.16 -15.74 31.39
C ARG A 141 2.56 -14.96 30.22
N TYR A 142 3.40 -14.19 29.54
CA TYR A 142 2.98 -13.48 28.33
C TYR A 142 2.53 -14.49 27.26
N PRO A 143 1.39 -14.27 26.57
CA PRO A 143 0.93 -15.21 25.54
C PRO A 143 1.96 -15.32 24.42
N VAL A 144 2.50 -16.52 24.21
CA VAL A 144 3.55 -16.77 23.22
C VAL A 144 2.98 -17.05 21.82
N SER A 145 1.82 -17.72 21.76
CA SER A 145 1.16 -18.04 20.48
C SER A 145 0.54 -16.80 19.81
N ARG A 146 0.60 -16.74 18.48
CA ARG A 146 -0.01 -15.68 17.66
C ARG A 146 -1.50 -15.47 17.97
N HIS A 147 -2.24 -16.57 18.18
CA HIS A 147 -3.66 -16.51 18.53
C HIS A 147 -3.88 -15.97 19.96
N ALA A 148 -3.02 -16.38 20.90
CA ALA A 148 -3.10 -15.92 22.28
C ALA A 148 -2.77 -14.40 22.39
N ARG A 149 -1.80 -13.91 21.62
CA ARG A 149 -1.48 -12.48 21.51
C ARG A 149 -2.62 -11.67 20.90
N HIS A 150 -3.25 -12.19 19.84
CA HIS A 150 -4.41 -11.55 19.23
C HIS A 150 -5.57 -11.43 20.23
N ASN A 151 -5.87 -12.51 20.96
CA ASN A 151 -6.95 -12.51 21.96
C ASN A 151 -6.66 -11.55 23.11
N ALA A 152 -5.43 -11.53 23.64
CA ALA A 152 -5.03 -10.56 24.67
C ALA A 152 -5.21 -9.11 24.21
N LYS A 153 -4.84 -8.80 22.96
CA LYS A 153 -5.04 -7.46 22.36
C LYS A 153 -6.52 -7.10 22.17
N VAL A 154 -7.36 -8.08 21.85
CA VAL A 154 -8.82 -7.86 21.73
C VAL A 154 -9.43 -7.57 23.10
N GLU A 155 -9.04 -8.31 24.14
CA GLU A 155 -9.49 -8.07 25.52
C GLU A 155 -9.03 -6.71 26.05
N GLU A 156 -7.78 -6.32 25.79
CA GLU A 156 -7.25 -5.01 26.16
C GLU A 156 -8.04 -3.86 25.50
N LYS A 157 -8.39 -3.99 24.21
CA LYS A 157 -9.24 -3.01 23.51
C LYS A 157 -10.66 -2.93 24.07
N LYS A 158 -11.23 -4.05 24.54
CA LYS A 158 -12.53 -4.06 25.22
C LYS A 158 -12.43 -3.34 26.57
N ARG A 159 -11.38 -3.61 27.35
CA ARG A 159 -11.13 -3.00 28.67
C ARG A 159 -10.83 -1.50 28.57
N ALA A 160 -10.09 -1.10 27.54
CA ALA A 160 -9.74 0.30 27.26
C ALA A 160 -10.88 1.09 26.58
N GLY A 161 -12.07 0.50 26.40
CA GLY A 161 -13.23 1.19 25.82
C GLY A 161 -13.03 1.70 24.39
N THR A 162 -11.99 1.23 23.69
CA THR A 162 -11.57 1.68 22.35
C THR A 162 -11.91 0.67 21.25
N GLY A 163 -12.55 -0.45 21.60
CA GLY A 163 -13.10 -1.42 20.65
C GLY A 163 -14.61 -1.56 20.79
N MET A 164 -15.37 -1.19 19.75
CA MET A 164 -16.80 -1.50 19.53
C MET A 164 -17.76 -1.27 20.73
N GLY A 165 -17.40 -0.39 21.67
CA GLY A 165 -18.08 -0.26 22.96
C GLY A 165 -18.34 1.18 23.42
N LYS A 166 -18.13 2.18 22.56
CA LYS A 166 -18.43 3.59 22.87
C LYS A 166 -19.77 4.08 22.33
N GLU A 167 -20.46 3.26 21.55
CA GLU A 167 -21.77 3.56 21.00
C GLU A 167 -22.73 2.53 21.60
N LEU A 168 -23.82 2.99 22.21
CA LEU A 168 -24.89 2.11 22.65
C LEU A 168 -25.32 1.28 21.43
N ARG A 169 -25.25 -0.05 21.55
CA ARG A 169 -25.61 -0.95 20.45
C ARG A 169 -27.03 -0.65 20.00
N THR A 170 -27.24 -0.52 18.70
CA THR A 170 -28.59 -0.30 18.18
C THR A 170 -29.46 -1.54 18.45
N PRO A 171 -30.79 -1.40 18.62
CA PRO A 171 -31.68 -2.54 18.86
C PRO A 171 -31.53 -3.65 17.82
N GLU A 172 -31.33 -3.29 16.54
CA GLU A 172 -31.10 -4.24 15.46
C GLU A 172 -29.80 -5.04 15.63
N GLN A 173 -28.71 -4.39 16.08
CA GLN A 173 -27.45 -5.08 16.37
C GLN A 173 -27.61 -6.06 17.54
N ILE A 174 -28.42 -5.70 18.55
CA ILE A 174 -28.72 -6.58 19.68
C ILE A 174 -29.51 -7.79 19.20
N VAL A 175 -30.56 -7.60 18.40
CA VAL A 175 -31.35 -8.71 17.82
C VAL A 175 -30.46 -9.61 16.97
N LYS A 176 -29.64 -9.05 16.08
CA LYS A 176 -28.70 -9.82 15.24
C LYS A 176 -27.69 -10.61 16.05
N SER A 177 -27.14 -10.02 17.12
CA SER A 177 -26.20 -10.71 18.00
C SER A 177 -26.87 -11.85 18.79
N ARG A 178 -28.12 -11.65 19.27
CA ARG A 178 -28.93 -12.71 19.92
C ARG A 178 -29.21 -13.87 18.96
N MET A 179 -29.70 -13.58 17.76
CA MET A 179 -29.96 -14.61 16.73
C MET A 179 -28.70 -15.41 16.40
N ARG A 180 -27.54 -14.74 16.31
CA ARG A 180 -26.25 -15.41 16.06
C ARG A 180 -25.83 -16.29 17.24
N LEU A 181 -25.99 -15.81 18.47
CA LEU A 181 -25.67 -16.58 19.67
C LEU A 181 -26.57 -17.81 19.80
N GLU A 182 -27.88 -17.67 19.51
CA GLU A 182 -28.81 -18.81 19.51
C GLU A 182 -28.45 -19.84 18.44
N PHE A 183 -28.11 -19.39 17.23
CA PHE A 183 -27.66 -20.27 16.16
C PHE A 183 -26.40 -21.06 16.56
N ILE A 184 -25.41 -20.37 17.15
CA ILE A 184 -24.17 -21.01 17.64
C ILE A 184 -24.49 -22.00 18.77
N LYS A 185 -25.36 -21.62 19.72
CA LYS A 185 -25.77 -22.48 20.83
C LYS A 185 -26.47 -23.75 20.32
N ARG A 186 -27.40 -23.61 19.37
CA ARG A 186 -28.09 -24.74 18.72
C ARG A 186 -27.11 -25.67 18.02
N ARG A 187 -26.21 -25.12 17.20
CA ARG A 187 -25.20 -25.90 16.49
C ARG A 187 -24.24 -26.63 17.43
N ASN A 188 -23.86 -25.98 18.53
CA ASN A 188 -23.01 -26.60 19.55
C ASN A 188 -23.74 -27.74 20.27
N ALA A 189 -25.02 -27.55 20.63
CA ALA A 189 -25.84 -28.59 21.24
C ALA A 189 -25.98 -29.81 20.32
N GLU A 190 -26.34 -29.60 19.05
CA GLU A 190 -26.43 -30.66 18.04
C GLU A 190 -25.08 -31.40 17.86
N ASN A 191 -23.98 -30.65 17.82
CA ASN A 191 -22.64 -31.26 17.75
C ASN A 191 -22.30 -32.07 19.01
N THR A 192 -22.70 -31.61 20.20
CA THR A 192 -22.48 -32.36 21.44
C THR A 192 -23.31 -33.65 21.48
N GLU A 193 -24.55 -33.59 21.01
CA GLU A 193 -25.44 -34.74 20.90
C GLU A 193 -24.88 -35.75 19.88
N ARG A 194 -24.52 -35.29 18.68
CA ARG A 194 -23.88 -36.12 17.64
C ARG A 194 -22.57 -36.76 18.12
N LYS A 195 -21.76 -36.03 18.89
CA LYS A 195 -20.54 -36.58 19.52
C LYS A 195 -20.89 -37.64 20.57
N ALA A 196 -21.90 -37.41 21.40
CA ALA A 196 -22.36 -38.37 22.40
C ALA A 196 -22.91 -39.65 21.73
N GLU A 197 -23.70 -39.52 20.67
CA GLU A 197 -24.19 -40.66 19.87
C GLU A 197 -23.05 -41.42 19.20
N ASN A 198 -22.11 -40.73 18.57
CA ASN A 198 -20.93 -41.36 17.97
C ASN A 198 -20.10 -42.11 19.02
N ARG A 199 -19.96 -41.55 20.23
CA ARG A 199 -19.31 -42.22 21.36
C ARG A 199 -20.09 -43.46 21.81
N LYS A 200 -21.43 -43.40 21.88
CA LYS A 200 -22.27 -44.57 22.18
C LYS A 200 -22.16 -45.64 21.09
N ARG A 201 -22.14 -45.25 19.80
CA ARG A 201 -22.00 -46.17 18.65
C ARG A 201 -20.62 -46.83 18.63
N SER A 202 -19.53 -46.09 18.88
CA SER A 202 -18.19 -46.67 18.95
C SER A 202 -18.04 -47.65 20.13
N MET A 203 -18.63 -47.32 21.28
CA MET A 203 -18.67 -48.22 22.45
C MET A 203 -19.46 -49.50 22.14
N ARG A 204 -20.62 -49.40 21.47
CA ARG A 204 -21.39 -50.60 21.04
C ARG A 204 -20.63 -51.44 20.02
N LYS A 205 -19.90 -50.82 19.08
CA LYS A 205 -19.07 -51.54 18.09
C LYS A 205 -17.93 -52.33 18.77
N ASN A 206 -17.32 -51.77 19.81
CA ASN A 206 -16.27 -52.45 20.58
C ASN A 206 -16.79 -53.52 21.56
N GLN A 207 -18.08 -53.53 21.90
CA GLN A 207 -18.68 -54.58 22.74
C GLN A 207 -19.18 -55.80 21.94
N ARG A 208 -19.57 -55.64 20.67
CA ARG A 208 -20.01 -56.76 19.80
C ARG A 208 -18.98 -57.90 19.64
N PRO A 209 -17.67 -57.66 19.44
CA PRO A 209 -16.70 -58.76 19.32
C PRO A 209 -16.45 -59.51 20.64
N ARG A 210 -16.64 -58.87 21.81
CA ARG A 210 -16.49 -59.53 23.12
C ARG A 210 -17.65 -60.46 23.47
N MET A 211 -18.87 -60.13 23.06
CA MET A 211 -20.05 -60.99 23.32
C MET A 211 -20.07 -62.25 22.43
N LEU A 212 -19.63 -62.14 21.16
CA LEU A 212 -19.51 -63.28 20.25
C LEU A 212 -18.42 -64.27 20.67
N ALA A 213 -17.30 -63.78 21.23
CA ALA A 213 -16.25 -64.63 21.78
C ALA A 213 -16.70 -65.39 23.05
N LYS A 214 -17.53 -64.76 23.89
CA LYS A 214 -18.06 -65.39 25.12
C LYS A 214 -19.17 -66.43 24.83
N ALA A 215 -19.89 -66.30 23.73
CA ALA A 215 -20.89 -67.27 23.28
C ALA A 215 -20.29 -68.53 22.63
N LYS A 216 -19.10 -68.43 22.02
CA LYS A 216 -18.39 -69.60 21.44
C LYS A 216 -17.62 -70.44 22.46
N GLY A 217 -17.39 -69.94 23.68
CA GLY A 217 -16.74 -70.68 24.77
C GLY A 217 -17.69 -71.44 25.71
N LYS A 218 -18.97 -71.55 25.36
CA LYS A 218 -20.03 -72.14 26.19
C LYS A 218 -20.84 -73.19 25.41
N LYS A 219 -20.15 -74.08 24.70
CA LYS A 219 -20.69 -75.39 24.32
C LYS A 219 -19.80 -76.44 24.98
N LYS A 220 -20.41 -77.14 25.91
CA LYS A 220 -19.88 -78.26 26.69
C LYS A 220 -19.75 -79.48 25.79
#